data_AF-X1EYV5-F1
#
_entry.id   AF-X1EYV5-F1
#
_cell.length_a   1.000
_cell.length_b   1.000
_cell.length_c   1.000
_cell.angle_alpha   90.00
_cell.angle_beta   90.00
_cell.angle_gamma   90.00
#
_symmetry.space_group_name_H-M   'P 1'
#
loop_
_entity.id
_entity.type
_entity.pdbx_description
1 polymer ?
#
loop_
_entity_poly.entity_id
_entity_poly.type
_entity_poly.pdbx_seq_one_letter_code
_entity_poly.pdbx_strand_id
1 'polypeptide(L)'
;HWRFVLVIPNVKKGAYGDEEISIFQSHAPIPKEEVNEVSHQILMKVIPGIINEDLECFGEGLKRIQCIGFKKIEISLQHDIVKNVLSLFEECGVKAFGMSSFGPSIVGVVESDEDANKLLKTVQMRLKNIIGHIYICKPNNCGAKIEFLDDN
;
A
#
# COMPACT_ATOMS: atom_id res chain seq x y z
N HIS A 1 -9.14 9.73 -11.75
CA HIS A 1 -8.39 9.09 -12.88
C HIS A 1 -7.10 8.34 -12.48
N TRP A 2 -6.94 7.90 -11.24
CA TRP A 2 -5.66 7.40 -10.73
C TRP A 2 -5.19 6.08 -11.34
N ARG A 3 -3.87 5.84 -11.27
CA ARG A 3 -3.20 4.59 -11.62
C ARG A 3 -2.45 4.06 -10.41
N PHE A 4 -2.46 2.75 -10.27
CA PHE A 4 -1.87 2.04 -9.15
C PHE A 4 -0.66 1.27 -9.69
N VAL A 5 0.54 1.61 -9.20
CA VAL A 5 1.76 0.85 -9.48
C VAL A 5 1.97 -0.11 -8.31
N LEU A 6 1.74 -1.39 -8.54
CA LEU A 6 1.95 -2.42 -7.54
C LEU A 6 3.34 -3.03 -7.70
N VAL A 7 4.06 -3.13 -6.59
CA VAL A 7 5.39 -3.76 -6.50
C VAL A 7 5.32 -4.88 -5.47
N ILE A 8 5.68 -6.08 -5.87
CA ILE A 8 5.77 -7.25 -5.00
C ILE A 8 7.21 -7.76 -5.08
N PRO A 9 8.07 -7.41 -4.10
CA PRO A 9 9.44 -7.92 -4.04
C PRO A 9 9.50 -9.44 -3.84
N ASN A 10 10.54 -10.07 -4.38
CA ASN A 10 10.80 -11.49 -4.20
C ASN A 10 11.51 -11.74 -2.87
N VAL A 11 10.78 -11.55 -1.77
CA VAL A 11 11.26 -11.76 -0.41
C VAL A 11 10.41 -12.81 0.29
N LYS A 12 10.89 -13.30 1.44
CA LYS A 12 10.06 -14.13 2.33
C LYS A 12 8.75 -13.39 2.58
N LYS A 13 7.62 -14.09 2.42
CA LYS A 13 6.32 -13.57 2.82
C LYS A 13 6.40 -13.11 4.27
N GLY A 14 5.78 -11.97 4.59
CA GLY A 14 5.61 -11.58 5.99
C GLY A 14 4.66 -12.52 6.71
N ALA A 15 4.35 -12.18 7.95
CA ALA A 15 3.57 -13.05 8.83
C ALA A 15 2.23 -13.48 8.22
N TYR A 16 1.86 -14.74 8.45
CA TYR A 16 0.58 -15.31 8.05
C TYR A 16 0.15 -16.39 9.04
N GLY A 17 -1.17 -16.59 9.19
CA GLY A 17 -1.71 -17.65 10.05
C GLY A 17 -1.29 -17.48 11.52
N ASP A 18 -0.71 -18.52 12.11
CA ASP A 18 -0.32 -18.53 13.52
C ASP A 18 0.73 -17.46 13.88
N GLU A 19 1.63 -17.13 12.94
CA GLU A 19 2.62 -16.06 13.13
C GLU A 19 1.94 -14.69 13.25
N GLU A 20 0.94 -14.43 12.39
CA GLU A 20 0.15 -13.19 12.42
C GLU A 20 -0.65 -13.08 13.73
N ILE A 21 -1.29 -14.17 14.16
CA ILE A 21 -2.02 -14.22 15.44
C ILE A 21 -1.07 -13.91 16.61
N SER A 22 0.12 -14.51 16.63
CA SER A 22 1.11 -14.27 17.69
C SER A 22 1.58 -12.81 17.74
N ILE A 23 1.78 -12.18 16.58
CA ILE A 23 2.14 -10.76 16.50
C ILE A 23 1.01 -9.88 17.05
N PHE A 24 -0.25 -10.14 16.67
CA PHE A 24 -1.39 -9.42 17.23
C PHE A 24 -1.47 -9.56 18.76
N GLN A 25 -1.34 -10.77 19.29
CA GLN A 25 -1.35 -11.01 20.74
C GLN A 25 -0.19 -10.30 21.46
N SER A 26 0.96 -10.16 20.79
CA SER A 26 2.16 -9.57 21.39
C SER A 26 2.19 -8.03 21.31
N HIS A 27 1.51 -7.44 20.33
CA HIS A 27 1.59 -6.00 20.05
C HIS A 27 0.27 -5.24 20.25
N ALA A 28 -0.83 -5.94 20.52
CA ALA A 28 -2.10 -5.34 20.88
C ALA A 28 -2.36 -5.46 22.40
N PRO A 29 -3.06 -4.49 23.02
CA PRO A 29 -3.59 -3.27 22.40
C PRO A 29 -2.50 -2.25 22.10
N ILE A 30 -2.66 -1.52 21.00
CA ILE A 30 -1.86 -0.32 20.72
C ILE A 30 -2.39 0.88 21.52
N PRO A 31 -1.61 1.96 21.73
CA PRO A 31 -2.06 3.14 22.44
C PRO A 31 -3.34 3.74 21.85
N LYS A 32 -4.26 4.17 22.72
CA LYS A 32 -5.56 4.73 22.32
C LYS A 32 -5.40 5.95 21.41
N GLU A 33 -4.36 6.74 21.65
CA GLU A 33 -4.02 7.94 20.90
C GLU A 33 -3.70 7.59 19.44
N GLU A 34 -2.96 6.51 19.20
CA GLU A 34 -2.65 6.05 17.83
C GLU A 34 -3.90 5.48 17.14
N VAL A 35 -4.78 4.78 17.87
CA VAL A 35 -6.07 4.32 17.31
C VAL A 35 -6.91 5.52 16.88
N ASN A 36 -7.06 6.52 17.75
CA ASN A 36 -7.81 7.74 17.47
C ASN A 36 -7.22 8.49 16.26
N GLU A 37 -5.89 8.56 16.18
CA GLU A 37 -5.22 9.22 15.07
C GLU A 37 -5.47 8.48 13.74
N VAL A 38 -5.39 7.14 13.72
CA VAL A 38 -5.75 6.35 12.52
C VAL A 38 -7.18 6.66 12.08
N SER A 39 -8.15 6.66 13.01
CA SER A 39 -9.53 7.04 12.69
C SER A 39 -9.63 8.46 12.13
N HIS A 40 -8.91 9.42 12.72
CA HIS A 40 -8.90 10.80 12.26
C HIS A 40 -8.31 10.92 10.84
N GLN A 41 -7.18 10.27 10.54
CA GLN A 41 -6.58 10.27 9.20
C GLN A 41 -7.54 9.66 8.16
N ILE A 42 -8.24 8.58 8.52
CA ILE A 42 -9.22 7.97 7.62
C ILE A 42 -10.38 8.94 7.34
N LEU A 43 -10.99 9.49 8.40
CA LEU A 43 -12.21 10.29 8.30
C LEU A 43 -11.97 11.69 7.74
N MET A 44 -10.80 12.29 8.01
CA MET A 44 -10.51 13.68 7.66
C MET A 44 -9.59 13.84 6.44
N LYS A 45 -8.90 12.77 6.02
CA LYS A 45 -7.97 12.83 4.89
C LYS A 45 -8.27 11.78 3.83
N VAL A 46 -8.23 10.49 4.19
CA VAL A 46 -8.39 9.39 3.21
C VAL A 46 -9.76 9.45 2.52
N ILE A 47 -10.85 9.44 3.29
CA ILE A 47 -12.21 9.45 2.73
C ILE A 47 -12.49 10.75 1.95
N PRO A 48 -12.25 11.96 2.50
CA PRO A 48 -12.47 13.20 1.74
C PRO A 48 -11.57 13.32 0.51
N GLY A 49 -10.32 12.87 0.58
CA GLY A 49 -9.39 12.88 -0.55
C GLY A 49 -9.88 11.99 -1.69
N ILE A 50 -10.43 10.82 -1.39
CA ILE A 50 -11.06 9.95 -2.41
C ILE A 50 -12.28 10.63 -3.02
N ILE A 51 -13.20 11.16 -2.20
CA ILE A 51 -14.46 11.76 -2.67
C ILE A 51 -14.20 12.97 -3.57
N ASN A 52 -13.23 13.80 -3.23
CA ASN A 52 -12.90 15.01 -3.97
C ASN A 52 -11.85 14.79 -5.08
N GLU A 53 -11.45 13.54 -5.34
CA GLU A 53 -10.36 13.19 -6.26
C GLU A 53 -9.02 13.92 -5.96
N ASP A 54 -8.81 14.29 -4.69
CA ASP A 54 -7.61 14.96 -4.19
C ASP A 54 -6.57 13.92 -3.74
N LEU A 55 -5.64 13.61 -4.64
CA LEU A 55 -4.60 12.61 -4.40
C LEU A 55 -3.63 13.03 -3.29
N GLU A 56 -3.40 14.33 -3.12
CA GLU A 56 -2.49 14.85 -2.10
C GLU A 56 -3.09 14.67 -0.72
N CYS A 57 -4.35 15.09 -0.52
CA CYS A 57 -5.07 14.87 0.74
C CYS A 57 -5.23 13.38 1.08
N PHE A 58 -5.60 12.56 0.09
CA PHE A 58 -5.64 11.10 0.26
C PHE A 58 -4.27 10.52 0.65
N GLY A 59 -3.21 10.97 -0.04
CA GLY A 59 -1.85 10.53 0.14
C GLY A 59 -1.26 10.88 1.50
N GLU A 60 -1.48 12.10 1.98
CA GLU A 60 -1.10 12.52 3.34
C GLU A 60 -1.67 11.58 4.40
N GLY A 61 -2.99 11.32 4.33
CA GLY A 61 -3.67 10.42 5.25
C GLY A 61 -3.14 8.98 5.16
N LEU A 62 -2.99 8.47 3.94
CA LEU A 62 -2.49 7.12 3.69
C LEU A 62 -1.07 6.94 4.23
N LYS A 63 -0.14 7.85 3.90
CA LYS A 63 1.25 7.80 4.36
C LYS A 63 1.33 7.94 5.88
N ARG A 64 0.51 8.82 6.49
CA ARG A 64 0.49 8.95 7.95
C ARG A 64 0.08 7.64 8.63
N ILE A 65 -0.95 6.96 8.13
CA ILE A 65 -1.39 5.65 8.64
C ILE A 65 -0.27 4.61 8.55
N GLN A 66 0.63 4.69 7.56
CA GLN A 66 1.79 3.79 7.48
C GLN A 66 2.80 4.01 8.63
N CYS A 67 2.80 5.16 9.30
CA CYS A 67 3.79 5.51 10.31
C CYS A 67 3.29 5.41 11.76
N ILE A 68 2.04 5.02 11.97
CA ILE A 68 1.39 4.97 13.29
C ILE A 68 0.61 3.67 13.50
N GLY A 69 0.23 3.39 14.74
CA GLY A 69 -0.61 2.26 15.08
C GLY A 69 0.03 0.93 14.70
N PHE A 70 -0.82 -0.04 14.42
CA PHE A 70 -0.39 -1.40 14.12
C PHE A 70 0.41 -1.50 12.81
N LYS A 71 0.12 -0.62 11.83
CA LYS A 71 0.81 -0.61 10.54
C LYS A 71 2.31 -0.27 10.68
N LYS A 72 2.67 0.58 11.64
CA LYS A 72 4.08 0.83 11.99
C LYS A 72 4.79 -0.46 12.42
N ILE A 73 4.12 -1.28 13.24
CA ILE A 73 4.64 -2.58 13.69
C ILE A 73 4.76 -3.52 12.50
N GLU A 74 3.71 -3.64 11.67
CA GLU A 74 3.72 -4.46 10.45
C GLU A 74 4.94 -4.12 9.58
N ILE A 75 5.19 -2.83 9.30
CA ILE A 75 6.34 -2.39 8.48
C ILE A 75 7.67 -2.67 9.18
N SER A 76 7.75 -2.52 10.51
CA SER A 76 9.00 -2.77 11.24
C SER A 76 9.46 -4.23 11.14
N LEU A 77 8.51 -5.18 11.09
CA LEU A 77 8.73 -6.62 11.00
C LEU A 77 9.01 -7.10 9.57
N GLN A 78 8.90 -6.23 8.57
CA GLN A 78 9.12 -6.59 7.17
C GLN A 78 10.60 -6.61 6.81
N HIS A 79 10.90 -7.35 5.75
CA HIS A 79 12.21 -7.37 5.13
C HIS A 79 12.63 -5.96 4.69
N ASP A 80 13.90 -5.62 4.83
CA ASP A 80 14.43 -4.29 4.48
C ASP A 80 14.21 -3.89 3.02
N ILE A 81 13.98 -4.86 2.14
CA ILE A 81 13.64 -4.62 0.74
C ILE A 81 12.29 -3.92 0.61
N VAL A 82 11.31 -4.29 1.44
CA VAL A 82 9.99 -3.65 1.46
C VAL A 82 10.15 -2.19 1.92
N LYS A 83 10.95 -1.96 2.97
CA LYS A 83 11.27 -0.63 3.47
C LYS A 83 11.98 0.21 2.40
N ASN A 84 12.94 -0.37 1.67
CA ASN A 84 13.64 0.29 0.56
C ASN A 84 12.70 0.71 -0.58
N VAL A 85 11.67 -0.09 -0.90
CA VAL A 85 10.68 0.29 -1.91
C VAL A 85 9.83 1.46 -1.42
N LEU A 86 9.40 1.45 -0.15
CA LEU A 86 8.67 2.57 0.45
C LEU A 86 9.52 3.86 0.43
N SER A 87 10.80 3.76 0.78
CA SER A 87 11.75 4.89 0.68
C SER A 87 11.92 5.38 -0.76
N LEU A 88 12.03 4.47 -1.73
CA LEU A 88 12.11 4.84 -3.14
C LEU A 88 10.87 5.60 -3.62
N PHE A 89 9.67 5.24 -3.13
CA PHE A 89 8.44 5.94 -3.50
C PHE A 89 8.41 7.35 -2.90
N GLU A 90 8.87 7.52 -1.66
CA GLU A 90 9.05 8.85 -1.06
C GLU A 90 10.07 9.69 -1.86
N GLU A 91 11.23 9.12 -2.21
CA GLU A 91 12.27 9.78 -3.03
C GLU A 91 11.76 10.19 -4.42
N CYS A 92 10.87 9.39 -5.01
CA CYS A 92 10.26 9.69 -6.31
C CYS A 92 9.12 10.73 -6.21
N GLY A 93 8.79 11.21 -5.00
CA GLY A 93 7.71 12.15 -4.78
C GLY A 93 6.31 11.55 -5.01
N VAL A 94 6.16 10.24 -4.81
CA VAL A 94 4.84 9.60 -4.94
C VAL A 94 3.93 10.12 -3.82
N LYS A 95 2.85 10.80 -4.21
CA LYS A 95 1.95 11.50 -3.28
C LYS A 95 1.26 10.54 -2.32
N ALA A 96 0.85 9.36 -2.82
CA ALA A 96 0.12 8.37 -2.04
C ALA A 96 0.72 6.98 -2.25
N PHE A 97 1.19 6.36 -1.17
CA PHE A 97 1.67 5.00 -1.20
C PHE A 97 1.52 4.30 0.14
N GLY A 98 1.63 2.97 0.12
CA GLY A 98 1.65 2.17 1.33
C GLY A 98 1.84 0.68 1.07
N MET A 99 1.98 -0.05 2.17
CA MET A 99 2.12 -1.51 2.18
C MET A 99 0.81 -2.18 2.57
N SER A 100 0.49 -3.28 1.88
CA SER A 100 -0.73 -4.05 2.13
C SER A 100 -0.52 -5.14 3.18
N SER A 101 -1.23 -5.02 4.31
CA SER A 101 -1.21 -5.97 5.45
C SER A 101 0.23 -6.43 5.82
N PHE A 102 0.45 -7.70 6.10
CA PHE A 102 1.76 -8.34 6.30
C PHE A 102 2.40 -8.87 5.00
N GLY A 103 1.78 -8.64 3.85
CA GLY A 103 2.38 -9.02 2.57
C GLY A 103 3.47 -8.04 2.15
N PRO A 104 4.49 -8.46 1.37
CA PRO A 104 5.51 -7.54 0.88
C PRO A 104 4.97 -6.61 -0.24
N SER A 105 3.67 -6.65 -0.54
CA SER A 105 3.03 -5.88 -1.59
C SER A 105 2.95 -4.40 -1.22
N ILE A 106 3.51 -3.56 -2.08
CA ILE A 106 3.54 -2.11 -1.94
C ILE A 106 2.82 -1.50 -3.13
N VAL A 107 2.03 -0.46 -2.86
CA VAL A 107 1.26 0.26 -3.88
C VAL A 107 1.63 1.72 -3.87
N GLY A 108 1.82 2.29 -5.06
CA GLY A 108 1.99 3.71 -5.29
C GLY A 108 0.87 4.19 -6.20
N VAL A 109 0.24 5.30 -5.86
CA VAL A 109 -0.89 5.87 -6.60
C VAL A 109 -0.45 7.18 -7.25
N VAL A 110 -0.73 7.30 -8.55
CA VAL A 110 -0.35 8.45 -9.38
C VAL A 110 -1.51 8.89 -10.27
N GLU A 111 -1.42 10.08 -10.86
CA GLU A 111 -2.55 10.74 -11.49
C GLU A 111 -2.74 10.38 -12.97
N SER A 112 -1.68 9.87 -13.63
CA SER A 112 -1.67 9.62 -15.07
C SER A 112 -1.01 8.29 -15.45
N ASP A 113 -1.29 7.83 -16.67
CA ASP A 113 -0.59 6.69 -17.28
C ASP A 113 0.90 7.00 -17.50
N GLU A 114 1.26 8.26 -17.79
CA GLU A 114 2.64 8.68 -17.96
C GLU A 114 3.43 8.56 -16.65
N ASP A 115 2.89 9.09 -15.56
CA ASP A 115 3.49 8.99 -14.22
C ASP A 115 3.63 7.54 -13.78
N ALA A 116 2.62 6.71 -14.07
CA ALA A 116 2.65 5.29 -13.74
C ALA A 116 3.78 4.56 -14.49
N ASN A 117 3.94 4.84 -15.78
CA ASN A 117 5.02 4.28 -16.58
C ASN A 117 6.40 4.79 -16.11
N LYS A 118 6.51 6.06 -15.73
CA LYS A 118 7.75 6.65 -15.20
C LYS A 118 8.15 6.01 -13.86
N LEU A 119 7.21 5.84 -12.94
CA LEU A 119 7.43 5.18 -11.66
C LEU A 119 7.81 3.71 -11.88
N LEU A 120 7.07 2.98 -12.71
CA LEU A 120 7.36 1.58 -13.03
C LEU A 120 8.78 1.40 -13.58
N LYS A 121 9.21 2.22 -14.54
CA LYS A 121 10.58 2.18 -15.08
C LYS A 121 11.64 2.49 -14.02
N THR A 122 11.39 3.49 -13.18
CA THR A 122 12.30 3.86 -12.09
C THR A 122 12.51 2.69 -11.13
N VAL A 123 11.41 2.04 -10.73
CA VAL A 123 11.44 0.88 -9.84
C VAL A 123 12.17 -0.29 -10.48
N GLN A 124 11.87 -0.62 -11.74
CA GLN A 124 12.56 -1.68 -12.48
C GLN A 124 14.07 -1.44 -12.60
N MET A 125 14.49 -0.19 -12.79
CA MET A 125 15.90 0.19 -12.88
C MET A 125 16.62 0.08 -11.53
N ARG A 126 16.00 0.60 -10.46
CA ARG A 126 16.62 0.68 -9.12
C ARG A 126 16.60 -0.65 -8.37
N LEU A 127 15.62 -1.51 -8.62
CA LEU A 127 15.37 -2.74 -7.86
C LEU A 127 15.37 -4.00 -8.76
N LYS A 128 16.10 -3.96 -9.89
CA LYS A 128 16.08 -4.98 -10.97
C LYS A 128 16.23 -6.43 -10.50
N ASN A 129 17.03 -6.68 -9.45
CA ASN A 129 17.34 -8.03 -8.95
C ASN A 129 16.50 -8.44 -7.73
N ILE A 130 15.56 -7.60 -7.32
CA ILE A 130 14.85 -7.70 -6.04
C ILE A 130 13.33 -7.82 -6.24
N ILE A 131 12.81 -7.29 -7.36
CA ILE A 131 11.39 -7.35 -7.70
C ILE A 131 11.00 -8.76 -8.14
N GLY A 132 9.94 -9.31 -7.56
CA GLY A 132 9.27 -10.50 -8.09
C GLY A 132 8.27 -10.12 -9.18
N HIS A 133 7.34 -9.21 -8.84
CA HIS A 133 6.32 -8.71 -9.77
C HIS A 133 6.17 -7.20 -9.67
N ILE A 134 5.92 -6.55 -10.81
CA ILE A 134 5.53 -5.14 -10.88
C ILE A 134 4.52 -4.95 -12.02
N TYR A 135 3.44 -4.23 -11.76
CA TYR A 135 2.43 -3.93 -12.76
C TYR A 135 1.64 -2.66 -12.45
N ILE A 136 1.10 -2.06 -13.51
CA ILE A 136 0.16 -0.94 -13.42
C ILE A 136 -1.26 -1.51 -13.47
N CYS A 137 -2.10 -1.09 -12.53
CA CYS A 137 -3.50 -1.47 -12.49
C CYS A 137 -4.42 -0.27 -12.19
N LYS A 138 -5.72 -0.53 -12.21
CA LYS A 138 -6.79 0.43 -11.87
C LYS A 138 -7.64 -0.18 -10.76
N PRO A 139 -8.24 0.66 -9.88
CA PRO A 139 -9.18 0.18 -8.88
C PRO A 139 -10.43 -0.42 -9.57
N ASN A 140 -10.99 -1.47 -8.99
CA ASN A 140 -12.27 -2.03 -9.40
C ASN A 140 -13.39 -1.38 -8.59
N ASN A 141 -14.21 -0.54 -9.24
CA ASN A 141 -15.33 0.18 -8.61
C ASN A 141 -16.67 -0.56 -8.71
N CYS A 142 -16.69 -1.83 -9.15
CA CYS A 142 -17.92 -2.60 -9.37
C CYS A 142 -18.06 -3.82 -8.44
N GLY A 143 -17.04 -4.15 -7.64
CA GLY A 143 -17.05 -5.34 -6.80
C GLY A 143 -17.00 -6.66 -7.59
N ALA A 144 -17.45 -7.75 -6.97
CA ALA A 144 -17.54 -9.07 -7.59
C ALA A 144 -18.75 -9.15 -8.54
N LYS A 145 -18.58 -9.84 -9.67
CA LYS A 145 -19.65 -10.14 -10.64
C LYS A 145 -19.79 -11.65 -10.79
N ILE A 146 -21.02 -12.12 -10.95
CA ILE A 146 -21.34 -13.51 -11.26
C ILE A 146 -21.90 -13.52 -12.67
N GLU A 147 -21.26 -14.30 -13.54
CA GLU A 147 -21.70 -14.52 -14.92
C GLU A 147 -22.00 -16.02 -15.07
N PHE A 148 -23.17 -16.34 -15.61
CA PHE A 148 -23.51 -17.70 -16.00
C PHE A 148 -23.04 -17.88 -17.43
N LEU A 149 -22.11 -18.81 -17.64
CA LEU A 149 -21.62 -19.16 -18.96
C LEU A 149 -22.57 -20.21 -19.54
N ASP A 150 -23.20 -19.92 -20.67
CA ASP A 150 -23.98 -20.92 -21.42
C ASP A 150 -23.01 -21.93 -22.06
N ASP A 151 -23.29 -23.22 -21.91
CA ASP A 151 -22.58 -24.30 -22.60
C ASP A 151 -22.97 -24.28 -24.09
N ASN A 152 -22.21 -23.57 -24.93
CA ASN A 152 -22.23 -23.75 -26.39
C ASN A 152 -21.08 -24.66 -26.83
#